data_AF-A0A2G6LXK8-F1
#
_entry.id   AF-A0A2G6LXK8-F1
#
_cell.length_a   1.000
_cell.length_b   1.000
_cell.length_c   1.000
_cell.angle_alpha   90.00
_cell.angle_beta   90.00
_cell.angle_gamma   90.00
#
_symmetry.space_group_name_H-M   'P 1'
#
loop_
_entity.id
_entity.type
_entity.pdbx_description
1 polymer ?
#
loop_
_entity_poly.entity_id
_entity_poly.type
_entity_poly.pdbx_seq_one_letter_code
_entity_poly.pdbx_strand_id
1 'polypeptide(L)'
;MANNGRSAGLVSSITDLEEQSLPNVRLTVPVRPDQEELLTRIVRTVATSRSKDNRLQRITKASIIRAYIDAMSSVTLDYEEIPDEKELVRRLVEALKADC
;
A
#
# COMPACT_ATOMS: atom_id res chain seq x y z
N MET A 1 22.92 8.89 -30.23
CA MET A 1 21.91 9.56 -29.40
C MET A 1 21.22 8.49 -28.58
N ALA A 2 21.51 8.45 -27.28
CA ALA A 2 20.85 7.51 -26.37
C ALA A 2 19.48 8.07 -26.00
N ASN A 3 18.44 7.25 -26.02
CA ASN A 3 17.33 7.46 -25.11
C ASN A 3 16.82 6.10 -24.61
N ASN A 4 17.10 5.87 -23.33
CA ASN A 4 16.70 4.70 -22.55
C ASN A 4 15.19 4.74 -22.33
N GLY A 5 14.45 3.84 -22.98
CA GLY A 5 13.11 3.46 -22.53
C GLY A 5 13.24 2.59 -21.29
N ARG A 6 13.32 3.22 -20.10
CA ARG A 6 13.21 2.52 -18.83
C ARG A 6 11.77 2.06 -18.65
N SER A 7 11.48 0.85 -19.11
CA SER A 7 10.44 0.00 -18.54
C SER A 7 10.86 -0.33 -17.10
N ALA A 8 10.19 0.24 -16.12
CA ALA A 8 10.32 -0.21 -14.75
C ALA A 8 8.96 -0.07 -14.07
N GLY A 9 8.14 -1.10 -14.21
CA GLY A 9 7.16 -1.40 -13.18
C GLY A 9 7.91 -1.44 -11.84
N LEU A 10 7.41 -0.72 -10.84
CA LEU A 10 8.17 -0.37 -9.65
C LEU A 10 8.55 -1.56 -8.76
N VAL A 11 7.99 -2.75 -9.03
CA VAL A 11 8.37 -4.00 -8.36
C VAL A 11 8.31 -5.12 -9.40
N SER A 12 9.42 -5.83 -9.58
CA SER A 12 9.55 -6.87 -10.62
C SER A 12 9.38 -8.28 -10.08
N SER A 13 9.52 -8.48 -8.77
CA SER A 13 9.38 -9.79 -8.12
C SER A 13 9.08 -9.68 -6.62
N ILE A 14 8.46 -10.71 -6.05
CA ILE A 14 8.16 -10.82 -4.60
C ILE A 14 9.45 -10.73 -3.75
N THR A 15 10.58 -11.15 -4.30
CA THR A 15 11.92 -11.06 -3.69
C THR A 15 12.39 -9.63 -3.44
N ASP A 16 11.89 -8.64 -4.18
CA ASP A 16 12.23 -7.21 -3.97
C ASP A 16 11.66 -6.65 -2.64
N LEU A 17 10.74 -7.39 -1.99
CA LEU A 17 10.13 -7.02 -0.70
C LEU A 17 11.03 -7.37 0.49
N GLU A 18 11.96 -8.32 0.36
CA GLU A 18 12.76 -8.83 1.47
C GLU A 18 13.96 -7.92 1.81
N GLU A 19 14.47 -7.13 0.86
CA GLU A 19 15.64 -6.25 1.08
C GLU A 19 15.33 -4.91 1.79
N GLN A 20 14.05 -4.53 1.94
CA GLN A 20 13.66 -3.23 2.54
C GLN A 20 13.49 -3.27 4.07
N SER A 21 14.33 -4.06 4.76
CA SER A 21 14.15 -4.41 6.17
C SER A 21 14.31 -3.28 7.20
N LEU A 22 14.66 -2.04 6.78
CA LEU A 22 14.77 -0.89 7.68
C LEU A 22 14.09 0.37 7.11
N PRO A 23 13.04 0.91 7.77
CA PRO A 23 12.42 2.16 7.34
C PRO A 23 13.39 3.33 7.57
N ASN A 24 14.12 3.72 6.53
CA ASN A 24 15.06 4.84 6.58
C ASN A 24 14.37 6.21 6.35
N VAL A 25 13.13 6.22 5.86
CA VAL A 25 12.40 7.45 5.51
C VAL A 25 11.13 7.60 6.37
N ARG A 26 11.01 8.74 7.07
CA ARG A 26 9.82 9.08 7.86
C ARG A 26 8.79 9.80 7.00
N LEU A 27 7.71 9.08 6.64
CA LEU A 27 6.55 9.65 5.99
C LEU A 27 5.60 10.26 7.04
N THR A 28 5.32 11.56 6.94
CA THR A 28 4.32 12.23 7.79
C THR A 28 3.21 12.74 6.90
N VAL A 29 2.03 12.12 7.00
CA VAL A 29 0.85 12.47 6.19
C VAL A 29 -0.32 12.69 7.16
N PRO A 30 -1.03 13.83 7.07
CA PRO A 30 -2.25 14.02 7.85
C PRO A 30 -3.31 13.03 7.38
N VAL A 31 -3.88 12.29 8.33
CA VAL A 31 -5.00 11.38 8.07
C VAL A 31 -6.26 11.94 8.71
N ARG A 32 -7.39 11.77 8.04
CA ARG A 32 -8.68 12.17 8.60
C ARG A 32 -9.07 11.26 9.77
N PRO A 33 -9.91 11.72 10.71
CA PRO A 33 -10.35 10.90 11.84
C PRO A 33 -11.01 9.57 11.44
N ASP A 34 -11.79 9.55 10.35
CA ASP A 34 -12.43 8.35 9.82
C ASP A 34 -11.42 7.31 9.31
N GLN A 35 -10.34 7.78 8.65
CA GLN A 35 -9.26 6.92 8.16
C GLN A 35 -8.45 6.33 9.31
N GLU A 36 -8.15 7.14 10.33
CA GLU A 36 -7.48 6.68 11.56
C GLU A 36 -8.30 5.60 12.26
N GLU A 37 -9.61 5.83 12.38
CA GLU A 37 -10.52 4.92 13.04
C GLU A 37 -10.60 3.58 12.28
N LEU A 38 -10.68 3.63 10.94
CA LEU A 38 -10.63 2.44 10.09
C LEU A 38 -9.37 1.62 10.37
N LEU A 39 -8.19 2.25 10.37
CA LEU A 39 -6.93 1.58 10.69
C LEU A 39 -6.95 0.99 12.11
N THR A 40 -7.52 1.70 13.09
CA THR A 40 -7.70 1.20 14.46
C THR A 40 -8.59 -0.04 14.49
N ARG A 41 -9.70 -0.05 13.76
CA ARG A 41 -10.61 -1.22 13.68
C ARG A 41 -9.89 -2.42 13.05
N ILE A 42 -9.16 -2.23 11.96
CA ILE A 42 -8.40 -3.30 11.30
C ILE A 42 -7.37 -3.90 12.26
N VAL A 43 -6.58 -3.06 12.94
CA VAL A 43 -5.60 -3.53 13.94
C VAL A 43 -6.27 -4.36 15.04
N ARG A 44 -7.41 -3.91 15.56
CA ARG A 44 -8.16 -4.64 16.59
C ARG A 44 -8.64 -5.99 16.06
N THR A 45 -9.29 -6.01 14.91
CA THR A 45 -9.79 -7.25 14.30
C THR A 45 -8.68 -8.26 14.06
N VAL A 46 -7.54 -7.82 13.48
CA VAL A 46 -6.38 -8.69 13.24
C VAL A 46 -5.79 -9.19 14.57
N ALA A 47 -5.75 -8.36 15.61
CA ALA A 47 -5.25 -8.79 16.91
C ALA A 47 -6.17 -9.82 17.59
N THR A 48 -7.50 -9.66 17.48
CA THR A 48 -8.48 -10.54 18.12
C THR A 48 -8.69 -11.85 17.37
N SER A 49 -8.51 -11.88 16.05
CA SER A 49 -8.70 -13.09 15.23
C SER A 49 -7.46 -13.99 15.15
N ARG A 50 -6.31 -13.57 15.72
CA ARG A 50 -5.05 -14.32 15.62
C ARG A 50 -5.02 -15.59 16.46
N SER A 51 -4.89 -16.73 15.79
CA SER A 51 -4.49 -18.01 16.40
C SER A 51 -3.07 -17.94 16.96
N LYS A 52 -2.70 -18.89 17.83
CA LYS A 52 -1.37 -18.97 18.43
C LYS A 52 -0.27 -19.09 17.37
N ASP A 53 -0.52 -19.86 16.31
CA ASP A 53 0.46 -20.11 15.24
C ASP A 53 0.72 -18.88 14.36
N ASN A 54 -0.25 -17.96 14.30
CA ASN A 54 -0.13 -16.74 13.50
C ASN A 54 0.53 -15.59 14.28
N ARG A 55 1.22 -15.83 15.41
CA ARG A 55 1.80 -14.79 16.31
C ARG A 55 3.20 -14.28 15.94
N LEU A 56 3.63 -14.42 14.68
CA LEU A 56 4.98 -14.06 14.22
C LEU A 56 5.38 -12.58 14.48
N GLN A 57 4.54 -11.61 14.09
CA GLN A 57 4.83 -10.19 14.30
C GLN A 57 3.61 -9.37 14.70
N ARG A 58 3.77 -8.26 15.44
CA ARG A 58 2.65 -7.36 15.73
C ARG A 58 2.25 -6.58 14.48
N ILE A 59 0.99 -6.71 14.06
CA ILE A 59 0.44 -5.87 12.99
C ILE A 59 0.04 -4.51 13.59
N THR A 60 0.66 -3.45 13.10
CA THR A 60 0.41 -2.05 13.48
C THR A 60 -0.27 -1.28 12.36
N LYS A 61 -0.76 -0.07 12.63
CA LYS A 61 -1.28 0.84 11.59
C LYS A 61 -0.24 1.07 10.47
N ALA A 62 1.02 1.27 10.86
CA ALA A 62 2.13 1.39 9.92
C ALA A 62 2.39 0.10 9.12
N SER A 63 2.10 -1.08 9.69
CA SER A 63 2.22 -2.35 8.94
C SER A 63 1.13 -2.46 7.88
N ILE A 64 -0.10 -2.04 8.20
CA ILE A 64 -1.23 -2.03 7.26
C ILE A 64 -0.98 -1.04 6.13
N ILE A 65 -0.52 0.19 6.44
CA ILE A 65 -0.22 1.20 5.42
C ILE A 65 0.87 0.70 4.46
N ARG A 66 1.95 0.10 4.99
CA ARG A 66 3.01 -0.48 4.15
C ARG A 66 2.47 -1.60 3.28
N ALA A 67 1.71 -2.54 3.84
CA ALA A 67 1.11 -3.63 3.06
C ALA A 67 0.18 -3.12 1.95
N TYR A 68 -0.58 -2.03 2.19
CA TYR A 68 -1.37 -1.39 1.15
C TYR A 68 -0.50 -0.75 0.07
N ILE A 69 0.58 -0.05 0.43
CA ILE A 69 1.52 0.52 -0.54
C ILE A 69 2.15 -0.59 -1.40
N ASP A 70 2.61 -1.66 -0.77
CA ASP A 70 3.21 -2.80 -1.46
C ASP A 70 2.21 -3.46 -2.43
N ALA A 71 0.98 -3.70 -1.97
CA ALA A 71 -0.09 -4.25 -2.83
C ALA A 71 -0.47 -3.31 -3.98
N MET A 72 -0.50 -1.99 -3.74
CA MET A 72 -0.82 -1.02 -4.78
C MET A 72 0.33 -0.81 -5.77
N SER A 73 1.56 -1.16 -5.42
CA SER A 73 2.73 -1.02 -6.31
C SER A 73 2.66 -1.90 -7.56
N SER A 74 1.87 -2.98 -7.52
CA SER A 74 1.62 -3.86 -8.67
C SER A 74 0.42 -3.45 -9.52
N VAL A 75 -0.39 -2.48 -9.07
CA VAL A 75 -1.59 -2.03 -9.81
C VAL A 75 -1.19 -0.99 -10.85
N THR A 76 -1.59 -1.20 -12.11
CA THR A 76 -1.36 -0.22 -13.17
C THR A 76 -2.43 0.85 -13.10
N LEU A 77 -2.02 2.09 -12.78
CA LEU A 77 -2.92 3.25 -12.73
C LEU A 77 -2.40 4.34 -13.66
N ASP A 78 -3.31 4.97 -14.40
CA ASP A 78 -3.01 6.21 -15.10
C ASP A 78 -3.07 7.41 -14.13
N TYR A 79 -1.88 7.95 -13.84
CA TYR A 79 -1.68 9.11 -12.98
C TYR A 79 -1.72 10.44 -13.74
N GLU A 80 -1.94 10.44 -15.05
CA GLU A 80 -1.99 11.68 -15.82
C GLU A 80 -3.23 12.51 -15.47
N GLU A 81 -2.98 13.81 -15.26
CA GLU A 81 -3.97 14.87 -15.05
C GLU A 81 -5.06 14.53 -14.01
N ILE A 82 -4.68 13.94 -12.87
CA ILE A 82 -5.62 13.71 -11.76
C ILE A 82 -5.98 15.05 -11.10
N PRO A 83 -7.25 15.50 -11.16
CA PRO A 83 -7.66 16.82 -10.69
C PRO A 83 -7.77 16.92 -9.17
N ASP A 84 -8.15 15.84 -8.47
CA ASP A 84 -8.37 15.82 -7.02
C ASP A 84 -8.25 14.42 -6.40
N GLU A 85 -8.30 14.36 -5.06
CA GLU A 85 -8.26 13.09 -4.30
C GLU A 85 -9.46 12.17 -4.63
N LYS A 86 -10.62 12.74 -4.97
CA LYS A 86 -11.82 11.96 -5.25
C LYS A 86 -11.67 11.19 -6.57
N GLU A 87 -11.12 11.82 -7.59
CA GLU A 87 -10.81 11.19 -8.87
C GLU A 87 -9.70 10.16 -8.73
N LEU A 88 -8.67 10.44 -7.93
CA LEU A 88 -7.65 9.44 -7.59
C LEU A 88 -8.28 8.17 -7.00
N VAL A 89 -9.16 8.32 -6.01
CA VAL A 89 -9.86 7.20 -5.38
C VAL A 89 -10.75 6.47 -6.39
N ARG A 90 -11.47 7.20 -7.26
CA ARG A 90 -12.30 6.58 -8.30
C ARG A 90 -11.47 5.69 -9.22
N ARG A 91 -10.36 6.21 -9.78
CA ARG A 91 -9.48 5.44 -10.66
C ARG A 91 -8.85 4.24 -9.95
N LEU A 92 -8.44 4.40 -8.68
CA LEU A 92 -7.91 3.30 -7.87
C LEU A 92 -8.91 2.17 -7.71
N VAL A 93 -10.17 2.49 -7.40
CA VAL A 93 -11.24 1.50 -7.27
C VAL A 93 -11.53 0.80 -8.60
N GLU A 94 -11.46 1.51 -9.72
CA GLU A 94 -11.65 0.93 -11.05
C GLU A 94 -10.53 -0.04 -11.41
N ALA A 95 -9.28 0.33 -11.16
CA ALA A 95 -8.13 -0.55 -11.40
C ALA A 95 -8.22 -1.84 -10.57
N LEU A 96 -8.53 -1.73 -9.27
CA LEU A 96 -8.69 -2.91 -8.40
C LEU A 96 -9.82 -3.85 -8.81
N LYS A 97 -10.85 -3.34 -9.49
CA LYS A 97 -11.95 -4.16 -10.03
C LYS A 97 -11.58 -4.84 -11.35
N ALA A 98 -10.68 -4.25 -12.13
CA ALA A 98 -10.23 -4.81 -13.40
C ALA A 98 -9.21 -5.95 -13.20
N ASP A 99 -8.48 -5.95 -12.09
CA ASP A 99 -7.49 -6.97 -11.72
C ASP A 99 -8.11 -8.21 -11.02
N CYS A 100 -9.43 -8.25 -10.83
CA CYS A 100 -10.19 -9.40 -10.25
C CYS A 100 -10.96 -10.17 -11.33
#